data_AF-A0A957HGI1-F1
#
_entry.id   AF-A0A957HGI1-F1
#
_cell.length_a   1.000
_cell.length_b   1.000
_cell.length_c   1.000
_cell.angle_alpha   90.00
_cell.angle_beta   90.00
_cell.angle_gamma   90.00
#
_symmetry.space_group_name_H-M   'P 1'
#
loop_
_entity.id
_entity.type
_entity.pdbx_description
1 polymer ?
#
loop_
_entity_poly.entity_id
_entity_poly.type
_entity_poly.pdbx_seq_one_letter_code
_entity_poly.pdbx_strand_id
1 'polypeptide(L)'
;MSIGHDEYWSGGQRANVEAARAAGVHLAFFSGNEIFWKTRWESSIDGTTTPYRTLVSYKETTAGTDIDPTNIWTGTWRDPRSFNPEGANPENALTGQIFTVNCCSYAIEVPAEAGQMRFWRDTSIAALTSGQVATLPNETLGYEWDEDLDNGSRPAGAFQLSSTTVNVPQYLQDFGSTYDEGTATHAMTLYRHSSGALVFGAGTIQWAWGLDSVHDRGNSAPDIRMQQATINLLADMNVQPATLQSGLVAATASTDFTAPTSTLGNPLDGASVEAGNAIIISGSATDSGGGVVGGVEVSVDGGTTWRRANGRANWTYQWIPSTIGSTTIQSRAVDDSGNLETPSAGITVDVAPQSCPCSLWNDTFTP
;
A
#
# COMPACT_ATOMS: atom_id res chain seq x y z
N MET A 1 -6.17 -14.01 -8.77
CA MET A 1 -5.68 -12.89 -9.60
C MET A 1 -6.88 -12.05 -9.99
N SER A 2 -6.78 -10.73 -9.83
CA SER A 2 -7.72 -9.76 -10.38
C SER A 2 -7.06 -8.96 -11.50
N ILE A 3 -7.81 -8.58 -12.54
CA ILE A 3 -7.33 -7.89 -13.74
C ILE A 3 -8.37 -6.90 -14.21
N GLY A 4 -7.93 -5.72 -14.64
CA GLY A 4 -8.80 -4.72 -15.25
C GLY A 4 -9.36 -3.79 -14.18
N HIS A 5 -10.67 -3.84 -13.95
CA HIS A 5 -11.35 -2.89 -13.08
C HIS A 5 -12.49 -3.55 -12.31
N ASP A 6 -12.17 -4.02 -11.11
CA ASP A 6 -13.05 -4.76 -10.20
C ASP A 6 -13.51 -3.90 -9.01
N GLU A 7 -14.13 -2.77 -9.33
CA GLU A 7 -14.58 -1.73 -8.38
C GLU A 7 -15.63 -2.24 -7.37
N TYR A 8 -16.49 -3.18 -7.75
CA TYR A 8 -17.63 -3.62 -6.95
C TYR A 8 -17.42 -5.03 -6.41
N TRP A 9 -17.33 -5.15 -5.08
CA TRP A 9 -17.16 -6.43 -4.40
C TRP A 9 -18.27 -6.68 -3.40
N SER A 10 -18.86 -7.87 -3.45
CA SER A 10 -19.80 -8.27 -2.41
C SER A 10 -19.07 -8.61 -1.11
N GLY A 11 -19.77 -8.49 0.03
CA GLY A 11 -19.24 -8.89 1.33
C GLY A 11 -18.63 -10.30 1.34
N GLY A 12 -19.34 -11.26 0.72
CA GLY A 12 -18.86 -12.63 0.60
C GLY A 12 -17.65 -12.80 -0.31
N GLN A 13 -17.52 -12.01 -1.38
CA GLN A 13 -16.34 -12.06 -2.27
C GLN A 13 -15.08 -11.62 -1.52
N ARG A 14 -15.14 -10.47 -0.83
CA ARG A 14 -13.99 -9.99 -0.03
C ARG A 14 -13.60 -10.99 1.05
N ALA A 15 -14.57 -11.48 1.82
CA ALA A 15 -14.32 -12.47 2.87
C ALA A 15 -13.67 -13.76 2.35
N ASN A 16 -14.09 -14.25 1.18
CA ASN A 16 -13.50 -15.45 0.57
C ASN A 16 -12.05 -15.21 0.08
N VAL A 17 -11.75 -14.03 -0.46
CA VAL A 17 -10.39 -13.68 -0.88
C VAL A 17 -9.46 -13.50 0.32
N GLU A 18 -9.95 -12.86 1.39
CA GLU A 18 -9.21 -12.75 2.66
C GLU A 18 -8.96 -14.12 3.29
N ALA A 19 -9.95 -15.02 3.26
CA ALA A 19 -9.80 -16.39 3.71
C ALA A 19 -8.79 -17.18 2.87
N ALA A 20 -8.78 -16.99 1.54
CA ALA A 20 -7.79 -17.60 0.66
C ALA A 20 -6.36 -17.10 0.98
N ARG A 21 -6.17 -15.78 1.16
CA ARG A 21 -4.89 -15.21 1.63
C ARG A 21 -4.47 -15.83 2.95
N ALA A 22 -5.39 -15.92 3.93
CA ALA A 22 -5.13 -16.52 5.22
C ALA A 22 -4.75 -18.02 5.13
N ALA A 23 -5.24 -18.73 4.12
CA ALA A 23 -4.88 -20.12 3.81
C ALA A 23 -3.56 -20.26 2.99
N GLY A 24 -2.84 -19.17 2.74
CA GLY A 24 -1.55 -19.20 2.02
C GLY A 24 -1.67 -19.02 0.50
N VAL A 25 -2.86 -18.72 -0.03
CA VAL A 25 -3.04 -18.45 -1.45
C VAL A 25 -2.50 -17.07 -1.80
N HIS A 26 -1.58 -17.03 -2.76
CA HIS A 26 -1.05 -15.78 -3.31
C HIS A 26 -2.13 -14.97 -4.04
N LEU A 27 -2.10 -13.65 -3.86
CA LEU A 27 -3.02 -12.72 -4.53
C LEU A 27 -2.23 -11.74 -5.41
N ALA A 28 -2.72 -11.51 -6.62
CA ALA A 28 -2.16 -10.52 -7.54
C ALA A 28 -3.31 -9.68 -8.10
N PHE A 29 -3.27 -8.38 -7.85
CA PHE A 29 -4.23 -7.38 -8.32
C PHE A 29 -3.56 -6.54 -9.40
N PHE A 30 -3.81 -6.90 -10.66
CA PHE A 30 -3.43 -6.10 -11.83
C PHE A 30 -4.57 -5.14 -12.18
N SER A 31 -4.92 -4.31 -11.19
CA SER A 31 -6.09 -3.44 -11.16
C SER A 31 -5.73 -2.15 -10.42
N GLY A 32 -6.63 -1.18 -10.53
CA GLY A 32 -6.72 0.01 -9.68
C GLY A 32 -8.21 0.27 -9.44
N ASN A 33 -8.53 1.03 -8.40
CA ASN A 33 -9.90 1.21 -7.93
C ASN A 33 -10.62 -0.11 -7.69
N GLU A 34 -9.90 -1.15 -7.27
CA GLU A 34 -10.51 -2.40 -6.83
C GLU A 34 -11.13 -2.27 -5.44
N ILE A 35 -12.17 -3.05 -5.17
CA ILE A 35 -12.78 -3.16 -3.82
C ILE A 35 -13.25 -1.80 -3.29
N PHE A 36 -13.68 -0.88 -4.15
CA PHE A 36 -14.09 0.46 -3.74
C PHE A 36 -15.52 0.48 -3.19
N TRP A 37 -16.47 -0.11 -3.93
CA TRP A 37 -17.88 -0.23 -3.50
C TRP A 37 -18.19 -1.60 -2.93
N LYS A 38 -18.87 -1.61 -1.78
CA LYS A 38 -19.46 -2.83 -1.25
C LYS A 38 -20.78 -3.12 -1.95
N THR A 39 -21.02 -4.38 -2.26
CA THR A 39 -22.29 -4.86 -2.83
C THR A 39 -22.88 -6.00 -2.03
N ARG A 40 -24.13 -6.34 -2.35
CA ARG A 40 -24.76 -7.60 -1.93
C ARG A 40 -25.50 -8.24 -3.08
N TRP A 41 -25.76 -9.53 -2.92
CA TRP A 41 -26.56 -10.30 -3.86
C TRP A 41 -27.96 -10.55 -3.32
N GLU A 42 -28.95 -10.36 -4.18
CA GLU A 42 -30.36 -10.64 -3.91
C GLU A 42 -30.94 -11.59 -4.98
N SER A 43 -32.13 -12.12 -4.70
CA SER A 43 -32.88 -12.92 -5.66
C SER A 43 -33.28 -12.10 -6.89
N SER A 44 -33.62 -12.79 -7.99
CA SER A 44 -34.09 -12.16 -9.22
C SER A 44 -35.36 -11.35 -9.00
N ILE A 45 -35.46 -10.22 -9.71
CA ILE A 45 -36.66 -9.35 -9.74
C ILE A 45 -37.66 -9.73 -10.86
N ASP A 46 -37.38 -10.81 -11.60
CA ASP A 46 -38.20 -11.31 -12.72
C ASP A 46 -39.38 -12.21 -12.27
N GLY A 47 -39.63 -12.30 -10.96
CA GLY A 47 -40.66 -13.13 -10.36
C GLY A 47 -40.28 -14.59 -10.12
N THR A 48 -39.11 -15.05 -10.59
CA THR A 48 -38.64 -16.44 -10.36
C THR A 48 -37.95 -16.65 -9.01
N THR A 49 -37.63 -15.56 -8.30
CA THR A 49 -36.90 -15.52 -7.02
C THR A 49 -35.59 -16.30 -6.99
N THR A 50 -34.96 -16.50 -8.15
CA THR A 50 -33.70 -17.22 -8.28
C THR A 50 -32.59 -16.50 -7.50
N PRO A 51 -31.89 -17.14 -6.54
CA PRO A 51 -30.83 -16.51 -5.76
C PRO A 51 -29.68 -15.96 -6.62
N TYR A 52 -29.00 -14.91 -6.13
CA TYR A 52 -27.80 -14.32 -6.76
C TYR A 52 -28.01 -13.82 -8.20
N ARG A 53 -29.17 -13.20 -8.45
CA ARG A 53 -29.51 -12.65 -9.78
C ARG A 53 -29.68 -11.13 -9.80
N THR A 54 -29.63 -10.50 -8.64
CA THR A 54 -29.65 -9.05 -8.51
C THR A 54 -28.43 -8.61 -7.70
N LEU A 55 -27.61 -7.72 -8.26
CA LEU A 55 -26.52 -7.06 -7.55
C LEU A 55 -27.04 -5.72 -7.04
N VAL A 56 -26.91 -5.47 -5.75
CA VAL A 56 -27.40 -4.26 -5.09
C VAL A 56 -26.25 -3.46 -4.50
N SER A 57 -26.27 -2.16 -4.75
CA SER A 57 -25.42 -1.16 -4.11
C SER A 57 -26.20 0.13 -3.91
N TYR A 58 -26.49 0.45 -2.65
CA TYR A 58 -26.90 1.79 -2.25
C TYR A 58 -25.63 2.61 -2.05
N LYS A 59 -25.45 3.67 -2.84
CA LYS A 59 -24.29 4.57 -2.72
C LYS A 59 -24.43 5.51 -1.52
N GLU A 60 -24.53 4.93 -0.33
CA GLU A 60 -24.74 5.60 0.96
C GLU A 60 -23.60 6.58 1.26
N THR A 61 -22.36 6.25 0.87
CA THR A 61 -21.21 7.16 0.96
C THR A 61 -21.45 8.45 0.17
N THR A 62 -22.03 8.37 -1.03
CA THR A 62 -22.39 9.56 -1.81
C THR A 62 -23.59 10.29 -1.20
N ALA A 63 -24.59 9.55 -0.71
CA ALA A 63 -25.77 10.13 -0.09
C ALA A 63 -25.47 10.83 1.26
N GLY A 64 -24.41 10.41 1.96
CA GLY A 64 -24.04 10.92 3.28
C GLY A 64 -24.98 10.48 4.40
N THR A 65 -25.81 9.46 4.15
CA THR A 65 -26.79 8.90 5.09
C THR A 65 -27.13 7.47 4.68
N ASP A 66 -27.62 6.68 5.63
CA ASP A 66 -28.28 5.40 5.32
C ASP A 66 -29.52 5.68 4.45
N ILE A 67 -29.56 5.04 3.28
CA ILE A 67 -30.65 5.08 2.32
C ILE A 67 -31.15 3.67 1.97
N ASP A 68 -30.59 2.64 2.61
CA ASP A 68 -30.98 1.26 2.39
C ASP A 68 -32.14 0.89 3.33
N PRO A 69 -33.33 0.52 2.81
CA PRO A 69 -34.45 0.13 3.66
C PRO A 69 -34.18 -1.11 4.53
N THR A 70 -33.11 -1.86 4.25
CA THR A 70 -32.67 -3.03 5.02
C THR A 70 -31.49 -2.76 5.95
N ASN A 71 -30.92 -1.55 5.90
CA ASN A 71 -29.75 -1.14 6.69
C ASN A 71 -28.56 -2.11 6.54
N ILE A 72 -28.31 -2.60 5.31
CA ILE A 72 -27.15 -3.43 4.97
C ILE A 72 -26.14 -2.55 4.22
N TRP A 73 -24.99 -2.31 4.83
CA TRP A 73 -23.97 -1.43 4.26
C TRP A 73 -23.57 -1.82 2.83
N THR A 74 -23.72 -0.88 1.91
CA THR A 74 -23.26 -1.01 0.51
C THR A 74 -22.60 0.27 -0.03
N GLY A 75 -22.21 1.19 0.86
CA GLY A 75 -21.32 2.30 0.53
C GLY A 75 -19.87 1.86 0.27
N THR A 76 -18.94 2.83 0.24
CA THR A 76 -17.52 2.51 0.03
C THR A 76 -16.96 1.76 1.23
N TRP A 77 -16.00 0.87 0.97
CA TRP A 77 -15.40 0.05 2.01
C TRP A 77 -14.64 0.87 3.06
N ARG A 78 -14.10 2.02 2.66
CA ARG A 78 -13.28 2.90 3.50
C ARG A 78 -14.03 3.89 4.38
N ASP A 79 -15.34 4.05 4.21
CA ASP A 79 -16.11 5.14 4.83
C ASP A 79 -16.21 4.97 6.37
N PRO A 80 -15.62 5.85 7.19
CA PRO A 80 -15.64 5.71 8.64
C PRO A 80 -16.83 6.44 9.29
N ARG A 81 -17.70 7.09 8.52
CA ARG A 81 -18.77 7.93 9.07
C ARG A 81 -19.79 7.09 9.82
N SER A 82 -20.43 7.70 10.82
CA SER A 82 -21.27 7.00 11.80
C SER A 82 -22.50 6.30 11.24
N PHE A 83 -22.93 6.63 10.03
CA PHE A 83 -24.04 5.94 9.36
C PHE A 83 -23.61 4.65 8.66
N ASN A 84 -22.30 4.36 8.56
CA ASN A 84 -21.80 3.04 8.21
C ASN A 84 -21.86 2.14 9.45
N PRO A 85 -22.78 1.16 9.52
CA PRO A 85 -22.94 0.30 10.69
C PRO A 85 -21.78 -0.71 10.88
N GLU A 86 -20.95 -0.92 9.85
CA GLU A 86 -19.84 -1.88 9.87
C GLU A 86 -18.49 -1.25 10.19
N GLY A 87 -18.39 0.09 10.13
CA GLY A 87 -17.14 0.81 10.24
C GLY A 87 -16.25 0.70 8.98
N ALA A 88 -15.16 1.45 8.97
CA ALA A 88 -14.23 1.46 7.84
C ALA A 88 -13.41 0.16 7.76
N ASN A 89 -13.35 -0.40 6.55
CA ASN A 89 -12.49 -1.51 6.18
C ASN A 89 -11.86 -1.19 4.81
N PRO A 90 -10.90 -0.24 4.74
CA PRO A 90 -10.39 0.25 3.46
C PRO A 90 -9.72 -0.86 2.63
N GLU A 91 -9.59 -0.57 1.34
CA GLU A 91 -9.09 -1.44 0.27
C GLU A 91 -7.64 -1.85 0.53
N ASN A 92 -6.83 -0.88 0.95
CA ASN A 92 -5.40 -1.08 1.21
C ASN A 92 -5.13 -2.10 2.32
N ALA A 93 -6.07 -2.34 3.24
CA ALA A 93 -5.94 -3.41 4.24
C ALA A 93 -5.84 -4.82 3.63
N LEU A 94 -6.32 -4.98 2.39
CA LEU A 94 -6.17 -6.20 1.61
C LEU A 94 -5.15 -6.04 0.49
N THR A 95 -5.27 -5.05 -0.39
CA THR A 95 -4.49 -5.00 -1.63
C THR A 95 -3.15 -4.28 -1.49
N GLY A 96 -2.98 -3.51 -0.41
CA GLY A 96 -1.79 -2.69 -0.16
C GLY A 96 -1.89 -1.26 -0.70
N GLN A 97 -2.90 -0.96 -1.51
CA GLN A 97 -3.11 0.37 -2.11
C GLN A 97 -4.57 0.82 -1.98
N ILE A 98 -4.82 2.11 -2.08
CA ILE A 98 -6.14 2.71 -1.96
C ILE A 98 -6.40 3.68 -3.12
N PHE A 99 -7.55 3.56 -3.77
CA PHE A 99 -7.92 4.45 -4.87
C PHE A 99 -7.98 5.91 -4.48
N THR A 100 -7.35 6.77 -5.26
CA THR A 100 -7.37 8.23 -5.03
C THR A 100 -7.50 9.06 -6.28
N VAL A 101 -7.31 8.49 -7.48
CA VAL A 101 -7.34 9.27 -8.73
C VAL A 101 -8.35 8.71 -9.72
N ASN A 102 -9.38 9.50 -10.04
CA ASN A 102 -10.53 9.10 -10.84
C ASN A 102 -10.39 9.37 -12.35
N CYS A 103 -9.19 9.70 -12.82
CA CYS A 103 -9.01 10.03 -14.23
C CYS A 103 -7.59 9.85 -14.74
N CYS A 104 -7.55 10.03 -16.07
CA CYS A 104 -6.37 10.42 -16.80
C CYS A 104 -5.35 9.27 -16.89
N SER A 105 -4.37 9.41 -17.77
CA SER A 105 -3.44 8.32 -18.03
C SER A 105 -2.04 8.85 -18.14
N TYR A 106 -1.11 8.15 -17.52
CA TYR A 106 0.29 8.54 -17.37
C TYR A 106 1.19 7.31 -17.57
N ALA A 107 2.50 7.54 -17.53
CA ALA A 107 3.49 6.48 -17.49
C ALA A 107 3.86 6.17 -16.04
N ILE A 108 4.07 4.89 -15.71
CA ILE A 108 4.70 4.51 -14.44
C ILE A 108 6.19 4.83 -14.51
N GLU A 109 6.70 5.44 -13.46
CA GLU A 109 8.11 5.69 -13.20
C GLU A 109 8.66 4.75 -12.12
N VAL A 110 9.89 4.26 -12.33
CA VAL A 110 10.59 3.37 -11.41
C VAL A 110 11.94 3.99 -11.08
N PRO A 111 12.07 4.65 -9.91
CA PRO A 111 13.36 5.11 -9.41
C PRO A 111 14.32 3.95 -9.16
N ALA A 112 15.62 4.23 -9.17
CA ALA A 112 16.67 3.21 -9.00
C ALA A 112 16.48 2.34 -7.75
N GLU A 113 16.08 2.92 -6.62
CA GLU A 113 15.82 2.19 -5.38
C GLU A 113 14.70 1.16 -5.60
N ALA A 114 13.60 1.56 -6.23
CA ALA A 114 12.51 0.65 -6.59
C ALA A 114 12.97 -0.40 -7.62
N GLY A 115 13.81 -0.02 -8.58
CA GLY A 115 14.37 -0.91 -9.60
C GLY A 115 15.26 -2.03 -9.04
N GLN A 116 15.89 -1.82 -7.88
CA GLN A 116 16.71 -2.84 -7.22
C GLN A 116 15.91 -3.98 -6.59
N MET A 117 14.59 -3.84 -6.46
CA MET A 117 13.75 -4.91 -5.93
C MET A 117 13.71 -6.09 -6.89
N ARG A 118 13.74 -7.32 -6.37
CA ARG A 118 13.69 -8.55 -7.17
C ARG A 118 12.51 -8.63 -8.15
N PHE A 119 11.43 -7.88 -7.95
CA PHE A 119 10.33 -7.77 -8.91
C PHE A 119 10.83 -7.40 -10.31
N TRP A 120 11.86 -6.55 -10.40
CA TRP A 120 12.45 -6.06 -11.65
C TRP A 120 13.65 -6.86 -12.15
N ARG A 121 14.02 -7.98 -11.51
CA ARG A 121 15.13 -8.83 -11.96
C ARG A 121 14.97 -9.24 -13.42
N ASP A 122 16.06 -9.54 -14.11
CA ASP A 122 16.04 -9.89 -15.55
C ASP A 122 15.46 -8.82 -16.49
N THR A 123 15.30 -7.59 -16.00
CA THR A 123 14.93 -6.41 -16.81
C THR A 123 16.04 -5.37 -16.82
N SER A 124 15.98 -4.42 -17.75
CA SER A 124 16.88 -3.27 -17.72
C SER A 124 16.65 -2.32 -16.53
N ILE A 125 15.52 -2.44 -15.82
CA ILE A 125 15.19 -1.61 -14.66
C ILE A 125 16.02 -2.04 -13.43
N ALA A 126 16.38 -3.32 -13.31
CA ALA A 126 17.28 -3.79 -12.26
C ALA A 126 18.72 -3.25 -12.39
N ALA A 127 19.08 -2.71 -13.55
CA ALA A 127 20.40 -2.13 -13.79
C ALA A 127 20.49 -0.62 -13.47
N LEU A 128 19.39 -0.01 -12.98
CA LEU A 128 19.39 1.39 -12.61
C LEU A 128 20.35 1.66 -11.44
N THR A 129 21.15 2.72 -11.60
CA THR A 129 22.01 3.27 -10.54
C THR A 129 21.38 4.51 -9.92
N SER A 130 21.81 4.90 -8.71
CA SER A 130 21.25 6.02 -7.96
C SER A 130 21.03 7.29 -8.81
N GLY A 131 19.85 7.90 -8.67
CA GLY A 131 19.42 9.07 -9.44
C GLY A 131 18.82 8.78 -10.82
N GLN A 132 18.90 7.54 -11.31
CA GLN A 132 18.20 7.15 -12.55
C GLN A 132 16.75 6.75 -12.27
N VAL A 133 15.91 6.96 -13.29
CA VAL A 133 14.50 6.59 -13.30
C VAL A 133 14.21 5.90 -14.63
N ALA A 134 13.56 4.74 -14.59
CA ALA A 134 12.98 4.14 -15.78
C ALA A 134 11.52 4.59 -15.93
N THR A 135 11.15 5.04 -17.12
CA THR A 135 9.75 5.33 -17.48
C THR A 135 9.19 4.17 -18.31
N LEU A 136 8.06 3.62 -17.89
CA LEU A 136 7.27 2.63 -18.64
C LEU A 136 6.47 3.32 -19.75
N PRO A 137 5.82 2.60 -20.68
CA PRO A 137 5.01 3.24 -21.71
C PRO A 137 3.93 4.13 -21.12
N ASN A 138 3.56 5.17 -21.86
CA ASN A 138 2.41 5.99 -21.49
C ASN A 138 1.13 5.15 -21.45
N GLU A 139 0.15 5.60 -20.65
CA GLU A 139 -1.11 4.90 -20.44
C GLU A 139 -0.96 3.51 -19.81
N THR A 140 0.03 3.38 -18.91
CA THR A 140 0.17 2.21 -18.03
C THR A 140 -0.22 2.53 -16.59
N LEU A 141 -0.29 3.82 -16.24
CA LEU A 141 -0.86 4.35 -15.00
C LEU A 141 -2.19 5.04 -15.29
N GLY A 142 -3.32 4.43 -14.93
CA GLY A 142 -4.65 4.98 -15.17
C GLY A 142 -5.67 3.90 -15.56
N TYR A 143 -6.83 4.26 -16.12
CA TYR A 143 -7.40 5.62 -16.06
C TYR A 143 -7.91 5.97 -14.66
N GLU A 144 -7.96 4.98 -13.77
CA GLU A 144 -8.12 5.14 -12.33
C GLU A 144 -6.99 4.38 -11.66
N TRP A 145 -6.46 4.96 -10.58
CA TRP A 145 -5.27 4.44 -9.94
C TRP A 145 -5.16 4.84 -8.47
N ASP A 146 -4.25 4.12 -7.81
CA ASP A 146 -4.22 4.01 -6.37
C ASP A 146 -2.89 4.48 -5.79
N GLU A 147 -2.93 4.86 -4.51
CA GLU A 147 -1.76 5.25 -3.74
C GLU A 147 -1.49 4.29 -2.58
N ASP A 148 -0.22 4.21 -2.19
CA ASP A 148 0.20 3.56 -0.95
C ASP A 148 0.16 4.56 0.23
N LEU A 149 -1.04 4.90 0.69
CA LEU A 149 -1.24 5.88 1.77
C LEU A 149 -0.98 5.28 3.16
N ASP A 150 -0.26 6.01 4.02
CA ASP A 150 -0.07 5.68 5.44
C ASP A 150 -1.28 6.11 6.30
N ASN A 151 -2.42 5.48 6.05
CA ASN A 151 -3.69 5.72 6.75
C ASN A 151 -3.88 4.84 8.00
N GLY A 152 -2.87 4.06 8.39
CA GLY A 152 -2.93 3.12 9.53
C GLY A 152 -3.56 1.77 9.21
N SER A 153 -3.98 1.56 7.95
CA SER A 153 -4.51 0.27 7.46
C SER A 153 -3.56 -0.44 6.50
N ARG A 154 -2.34 0.10 6.28
CA ARG A 154 -1.33 -0.55 5.45
C ARG A 154 -1.00 -1.95 6.01
N PRO A 155 -0.90 -2.99 5.16
CA PRO A 155 -0.46 -4.30 5.59
C PRO A 155 0.96 -4.23 6.14
N ALA A 156 1.22 -5.00 7.21
CA ALA A 156 2.54 -5.07 7.82
C ALA A 156 3.60 -5.49 6.79
N GLY A 157 4.69 -4.72 6.70
CA GLY A 157 5.79 -5.01 5.78
C GLY A 157 5.46 -4.73 4.31
N ALA A 158 4.42 -3.96 3.99
CA ALA A 158 4.20 -3.52 2.62
C ALA A 158 5.30 -2.57 2.14
N PHE A 159 5.88 -2.89 0.98
CA PHE A 159 6.95 -2.11 0.34
C PHE A 159 6.63 -1.76 -1.10
N GLN A 160 7.29 -0.72 -1.61
CA GLN A 160 7.00 -0.09 -2.89
C GLN A 160 7.94 -0.60 -4.00
N LEU A 161 7.36 -0.86 -5.18
CA LEU A 161 8.03 -1.38 -6.38
C LEU A 161 8.12 -0.34 -7.52
N SER A 162 7.46 0.81 -7.37
CA SER A 162 7.55 1.98 -8.27
C SER A 162 7.28 3.25 -7.47
N SER A 163 7.44 4.42 -8.09
CA SER A 163 6.99 5.69 -7.51
C SER A 163 6.77 6.70 -8.63
N THR A 164 5.56 7.27 -8.73
CA THR A 164 5.20 8.25 -9.77
C THR A 164 4.32 9.32 -9.17
N THR A 165 4.81 10.56 -9.11
CA THR A 165 4.07 11.70 -8.56
C THR A 165 3.53 12.58 -9.67
N VAL A 166 2.22 12.84 -9.66
CA VAL A 166 1.53 13.57 -10.72
C VAL A 166 0.53 14.57 -10.12
N ASN A 167 0.43 15.75 -10.72
CA ASN A 167 -0.69 16.66 -10.48
C ASN A 167 -1.87 16.21 -11.36
N VAL A 168 -2.98 15.87 -10.71
CA VAL A 168 -4.15 15.27 -11.36
C VAL A 168 -5.38 16.17 -11.16
N PRO A 169 -6.30 16.22 -12.13
CA PRO A 169 -7.49 17.07 -12.02
C PRO A 169 -8.64 16.43 -11.24
N GLN A 170 -8.55 15.13 -10.91
CA GLN A 170 -9.59 14.40 -10.17
C GLN A 170 -8.97 13.57 -9.05
N TYR A 171 -8.41 14.26 -8.06
CA TYR A 171 -7.98 13.67 -6.80
C TYR A 171 -9.14 13.58 -5.82
N LEU A 172 -9.35 12.41 -5.25
CA LEU A 172 -10.42 12.13 -4.30
C LEU A 172 -10.19 12.88 -2.98
N GLN A 173 -11.16 13.71 -2.58
CA GLN A 173 -11.08 14.60 -1.41
C GLN A 173 -11.81 14.04 -0.19
N ASP A 174 -12.63 13.01 -0.38
CA ASP A 174 -13.48 12.43 0.66
C ASP A 174 -13.51 10.90 0.59
N PHE A 175 -14.56 10.28 1.13
CA PHE A 175 -14.68 8.83 1.22
C PHE A 175 -15.16 8.17 -0.08
N GLY A 176 -15.45 8.93 -1.14
CA GLY A 176 -15.66 8.36 -2.47
C GLY A 176 -16.54 9.11 -3.45
N SER A 177 -16.66 10.43 -3.38
CA SER A 177 -17.61 11.19 -4.20
C SER A 177 -17.18 12.61 -4.59
N THR A 178 -16.24 13.22 -3.87
CA THR A 178 -15.77 14.58 -4.16
C THR A 178 -14.38 14.55 -4.76
N TYR A 179 -14.21 15.19 -5.92
CA TYR A 179 -12.94 15.27 -6.63
C TYR A 179 -12.56 16.73 -6.88
N ASP A 180 -11.28 17.04 -6.74
CA ASP A 180 -10.69 18.34 -7.08
C ASP A 180 -9.26 18.12 -7.61
N GLU A 181 -8.61 19.18 -8.07
CA GLU A 181 -7.18 19.12 -8.42
C GLU A 181 -6.33 18.76 -7.19
N GLY A 182 -5.33 17.91 -7.39
CA GLY A 182 -4.44 17.48 -6.32
C GLY A 182 -3.15 16.86 -6.82
N THR A 183 -2.22 16.59 -5.91
CA THR A 183 -0.99 15.85 -6.19
C THR A 183 -1.09 14.46 -5.59
N ALA A 184 -0.93 13.43 -6.41
CA ALA A 184 -0.98 12.03 -5.99
C ALA A 184 0.34 11.33 -6.35
N THR A 185 0.74 10.33 -5.55
CA THR A 185 1.95 9.52 -5.74
C THR A 185 1.60 8.03 -5.82
N HIS A 186 1.53 7.52 -7.05
CA HIS A 186 1.36 6.10 -7.32
C HIS A 186 2.61 5.32 -6.87
N ALA A 187 2.40 4.15 -6.30
CA ALA A 187 3.45 3.16 -6.09
C ALA A 187 2.85 1.76 -6.10
N MET A 188 3.33 0.87 -6.98
CA MET A 188 3.02 -0.57 -6.90
C MET A 188 3.50 -1.12 -5.55
N THR A 189 2.76 -2.07 -4.98
CA THR A 189 3.10 -2.62 -3.66
C THR A 189 3.19 -4.14 -3.66
N LEU A 190 4.02 -4.67 -2.76
CA LEU A 190 4.06 -6.09 -2.40
C LEU A 190 4.15 -6.21 -0.88
N TYR A 191 3.47 -7.21 -0.32
CA TYR A 191 3.71 -7.66 1.05
C TYR A 191 3.55 -9.19 1.15
N ARG A 192 4.10 -9.76 2.22
CA ARG A 192 3.87 -11.16 2.60
C ARG A 192 2.99 -11.20 3.83
N HIS A 193 1.83 -11.82 3.69
CA HIS A 193 0.94 -12.08 4.80
C HIS A 193 1.54 -13.12 5.76
N SER A 194 1.10 -13.15 7.02
CA SER A 194 1.59 -14.10 8.05
C SER A 194 1.38 -15.58 7.70
N SER A 195 0.48 -15.87 6.76
CA SER A 195 0.28 -17.20 6.16
C SER A 195 1.36 -17.61 5.16
N GLY A 196 2.29 -16.71 4.82
CA GLY A 196 3.26 -16.86 3.74
C GLY A 196 2.76 -16.39 2.37
N ALA A 197 1.48 -16.06 2.23
CA ALA A 197 0.92 -15.56 0.98
C ALA A 197 1.49 -14.18 0.61
N LEU A 198 2.18 -14.09 -0.53
CA LEU A 198 2.42 -12.84 -1.23
C LEU A 198 1.12 -12.22 -1.75
N VAL A 199 1.01 -10.90 -1.58
CA VAL A 199 -0.05 -10.07 -2.15
C VAL A 199 0.57 -8.89 -2.89
N PHE A 200 0.32 -8.82 -4.19
CA PHE A 200 0.80 -7.78 -5.09
C PHE A 200 -0.35 -6.88 -5.54
N GLY A 201 -0.12 -5.58 -5.53
CA GLY A 201 -1.00 -4.57 -6.13
C GLY A 201 -0.27 -3.74 -7.17
N ALA A 202 -0.84 -3.67 -8.38
CA ALA A 202 -0.36 -2.78 -9.43
C ALA A 202 -0.85 -1.33 -9.22
N GLY A 203 -2.01 -1.13 -8.60
CA GLY A 203 -2.65 0.16 -8.35
C GLY A 203 -2.93 0.95 -9.62
N THR A 204 -3.30 0.26 -10.70
CA THR A 204 -3.61 0.83 -12.01
C THR A 204 -4.45 -0.17 -12.81
N ILE A 205 -5.56 0.29 -13.38
CA ILE A 205 -6.39 -0.51 -14.30
C ILE A 205 -5.58 -0.91 -15.54
N GLN A 206 -4.63 -0.07 -15.94
CA GLN A 206 -3.94 -0.12 -17.22
C GLN A 206 -2.67 -1.00 -17.24
N TRP A 207 -2.38 -1.79 -16.19
CA TRP A 207 -1.19 -2.65 -16.19
C TRP A 207 -1.13 -3.57 -17.42
N ALA A 208 -2.27 -4.16 -17.80
CA ALA A 208 -2.37 -5.08 -18.93
C ALA A 208 -2.00 -4.46 -20.29
N TRP A 209 -2.08 -3.12 -20.44
CA TRP A 209 -1.73 -2.44 -21.68
C TRP A 209 -0.22 -2.44 -21.94
N GLY A 210 0.59 -2.64 -20.89
CA GLY A 210 2.01 -2.92 -21.03
C GLY A 210 2.34 -4.37 -21.39
N LEU A 211 1.36 -5.29 -21.34
CA LEU A 211 1.57 -6.72 -21.55
C LEU A 211 1.17 -7.19 -22.95
N ASP A 212 0.18 -6.54 -23.56
CA ASP A 212 -0.31 -6.85 -24.91
C ASP A 212 -0.59 -5.56 -25.67
N SER A 213 -0.33 -5.59 -26.98
CA SER A 213 -0.68 -4.48 -27.85
C SER A 213 -2.19 -4.32 -28.04
N VAL A 214 -2.99 -5.36 -27.89
CA VAL A 214 -4.43 -5.29 -28.14
C VAL A 214 -5.16 -4.87 -26.86
N HIS A 215 -5.55 -3.60 -26.80
CA HIS A 215 -6.34 -3.05 -25.71
C HIS A 215 -7.41 -2.06 -26.22
N ASP A 216 -8.34 -1.67 -25.35
CA ASP A 216 -9.53 -0.86 -25.64
C ASP A 216 -9.23 0.56 -26.16
N ARG A 217 -7.99 1.04 -26.01
CA ARG A 217 -7.56 2.38 -26.47
C ARG A 217 -6.45 2.38 -27.52
N GLY A 218 -5.97 1.24 -27.99
CA GLY A 218 -4.90 1.29 -28.99
C GLY A 218 -4.24 -0.03 -29.33
N ASN A 219 -3.14 0.11 -30.06
CA ASN A 219 -2.24 -0.93 -30.53
C ASN A 219 -0.78 -0.67 -30.13
N SER A 220 -0.58 0.02 -29.01
CA SER A 220 0.76 0.37 -28.50
C SER A 220 1.60 -0.89 -28.32
N ALA A 221 2.90 -0.82 -28.61
CA ALA A 221 3.75 -2.00 -28.43
C ALA A 221 3.84 -2.37 -26.93
N PRO A 222 3.76 -3.67 -26.57
CA PRO A 222 3.94 -4.10 -25.20
C PRO A 222 5.38 -3.81 -24.73
N ASP A 223 5.56 -3.69 -23.41
CA ASP A 223 6.86 -3.47 -22.80
C ASP A 223 7.43 -4.76 -22.22
N ILE A 224 8.56 -5.20 -22.76
CA ILE A 224 9.22 -6.43 -22.34
C ILE A 224 9.61 -6.42 -20.85
N ARG A 225 9.86 -5.25 -20.26
CA ARG A 225 10.18 -5.10 -18.84
C ARG A 225 8.96 -5.39 -17.97
N MET A 226 7.76 -4.96 -18.39
CA MET A 226 6.50 -5.26 -17.70
C MET A 226 6.10 -6.73 -17.84
N GLN A 227 6.28 -7.30 -19.03
CA GLN A 227 6.07 -8.73 -19.28
C GLN A 227 6.99 -9.59 -18.41
N GLN A 228 8.29 -9.26 -18.37
CA GLN A 228 9.26 -9.98 -17.56
C GLN A 228 9.00 -9.79 -16.06
N ALA A 229 8.66 -8.57 -15.60
CA ALA A 229 8.28 -8.34 -14.20
C ALA A 229 7.04 -9.14 -13.78
N THR A 230 6.09 -9.34 -14.68
CA THR A 230 4.93 -10.22 -14.45
C THR A 230 5.35 -11.68 -14.29
N ILE A 231 6.28 -12.17 -15.12
CA ILE A 231 6.88 -13.52 -14.97
C ILE A 231 7.61 -13.65 -13.63
N ASN A 232 8.37 -12.63 -13.24
CA ASN A 232 9.12 -12.60 -11.99
C ASN A 232 8.20 -12.72 -10.77
N LEU A 233 7.10 -11.97 -10.76
CA LEU A 233 6.09 -12.03 -9.71
C LEU A 233 5.45 -13.43 -9.65
N LEU A 234 5.03 -13.96 -10.79
CA LEU A 234 4.43 -15.29 -10.86
C LEU A 234 5.39 -16.38 -10.37
N ALA A 235 6.68 -16.27 -10.72
CA ALA A 235 7.70 -17.19 -10.22
C ALA A 235 7.84 -17.14 -8.70
N ASP A 236 7.83 -15.94 -8.09
CA ASP A 236 7.83 -15.79 -6.62
C ASP A 236 6.53 -16.30 -5.97
N MET A 237 5.44 -16.37 -6.73
CA MET A 237 4.18 -17.04 -6.36
C MET A 237 4.13 -18.53 -6.74
N ASN A 238 5.28 -19.13 -7.07
CA ASN A 238 5.43 -20.54 -7.48
C ASN A 238 4.64 -20.94 -8.75
N VAL A 239 4.42 -20.00 -9.65
CA VAL A 239 3.77 -20.20 -10.95
C VAL A 239 4.79 -19.96 -12.07
N GLN A 240 4.82 -20.86 -13.04
CA GLN A 240 5.71 -20.76 -14.21
C GLN A 240 4.89 -20.78 -15.51
N PRO A 241 5.25 -19.98 -16.51
CA PRO A 241 4.63 -20.09 -17.83
C PRO A 241 5.03 -21.43 -18.47
N ALA A 242 4.07 -22.10 -19.12
CA ALA A 242 4.36 -23.32 -19.88
C ALA A 242 5.23 -23.05 -21.12
N THR A 243 5.05 -21.87 -21.73
CA THR A 243 5.81 -21.38 -22.88
C THR A 243 6.12 -19.91 -22.70
N LEU A 244 7.34 -19.50 -23.00
CA LEU A 244 7.76 -18.10 -22.96
C LEU A 244 7.64 -17.47 -24.35
N GLN A 245 7.22 -16.20 -24.37
CA GLN A 245 7.33 -15.38 -25.57
C GLN A 245 8.82 -15.06 -25.85
N SER A 246 9.13 -14.74 -27.11
CA SER A 246 10.50 -14.41 -27.51
C SER A 246 11.04 -13.21 -26.72
N GLY A 247 12.26 -13.32 -26.20
CA GLY A 247 12.93 -12.27 -25.44
C GLY A 247 12.65 -12.30 -23.93
N LEU A 248 11.71 -13.12 -23.46
CA LEU A 248 11.45 -13.34 -22.04
C LEU A 248 12.24 -14.54 -21.53
N VAL A 249 12.60 -14.51 -20.24
CA VAL A 249 13.33 -15.58 -19.56
C VAL A 249 12.51 -16.15 -18.40
N ALA A 250 12.69 -17.44 -18.13
CA ALA A 250 12.08 -18.06 -16.96
C ALA A 250 12.74 -17.49 -15.69
N ALA A 251 11.92 -17.02 -14.76
CA ALA A 251 12.37 -16.54 -13.47
C ALA A 251 12.28 -17.64 -12.41
N THR A 252 13.09 -17.55 -11.35
CA THR A 252 13.01 -18.46 -10.20
C THR A 252 12.35 -17.77 -9.01
N ALA A 253 11.67 -18.55 -8.17
CA ALA A 253 11.15 -18.08 -6.88
C ALA A 253 12.30 -17.63 -5.96
N SER A 254 12.00 -16.76 -5.01
CA SER A 254 12.95 -16.39 -3.96
C SER A 254 13.37 -17.61 -3.15
N THR A 255 14.68 -17.72 -2.91
CA THR A 255 15.27 -18.62 -1.93
C THR A 255 15.63 -17.89 -0.64
N ASP A 256 15.30 -16.61 -0.56
CA ASP A 256 15.51 -15.81 0.64
C ASP A 256 14.32 -15.96 1.59
N PHE A 257 14.61 -16.54 2.75
CA PHE A 257 13.68 -16.74 3.86
C PHE A 257 14.17 -16.07 5.15
N THR A 258 15.25 -15.30 5.09
CA THR A 258 15.87 -14.68 6.25
C THR A 258 15.41 -13.25 6.34
N ALA A 259 14.65 -12.91 7.38
CA ALA A 259 14.21 -11.54 7.57
C ALA A 259 15.41 -10.59 7.75
N PRO A 260 15.30 -9.33 7.26
CA PRO A 260 16.30 -8.31 7.52
C PRO A 260 16.33 -7.93 9.00
N THR A 261 17.31 -7.12 9.36
CA THR A 261 17.43 -6.54 10.70
C THR A 261 17.46 -5.02 10.62
N SER A 262 16.85 -4.35 11.60
CA SER A 262 16.88 -2.90 11.74
C SER A 262 17.45 -2.49 13.09
N THR A 263 18.05 -1.30 13.13
CA THR A 263 18.60 -0.70 14.35
C THR A 263 18.12 0.74 14.49
N LEU A 264 17.91 1.15 15.74
CA LEU A 264 17.61 2.53 16.11
C LEU A 264 18.93 3.25 16.47
N GLY A 265 19.18 4.38 15.81
CA GLY A 265 20.36 5.22 16.04
C GLY A 265 20.04 6.53 16.77
N ASN A 266 18.85 7.09 16.54
CA ASN A 266 18.37 8.29 17.24
C ASN A 266 16.84 8.20 17.43
N PRO A 267 16.28 8.63 18.57
CA PRO A 267 16.99 8.99 19.81
C PRO A 267 17.73 7.79 20.42
N LEU A 268 18.59 8.04 21.41
CA LEU A 268 19.23 6.97 22.19
C LEU A 268 18.27 6.42 23.26
N ASP A 269 18.52 5.20 23.71
CA ASP A 269 17.77 4.62 24.83
C ASP A 269 17.89 5.47 26.09
N GLY A 270 16.76 5.73 26.75
CA GLY A 270 16.64 6.61 27.90
C GLY A 270 16.63 8.11 27.58
N ALA A 271 16.57 8.50 26.30
CA ALA A 271 16.46 9.92 25.93
C ALA A 271 15.17 10.55 26.45
N SER A 272 15.22 11.85 26.74
CA SER A 272 14.05 12.67 27.05
C SER A 272 13.74 13.59 25.86
N VAL A 273 12.47 13.63 25.45
CA VAL A 273 11.96 14.44 24.34
C VAL A 273 10.74 15.22 24.78
N GLU A 274 10.47 16.36 24.16
CA GLU A 274 9.33 17.20 24.55
C GLU A 274 8.07 16.85 23.78
N ALA A 275 6.93 16.75 24.48
CA ALA A 275 5.63 16.66 23.85
C ALA A 275 5.37 17.88 22.94
N GLY A 276 4.71 17.66 21.80
CA GLY A 276 4.37 18.68 20.82
C GLY A 276 5.52 19.10 19.88
N ASN A 277 6.76 18.74 20.19
CA ASN A 277 7.91 19.05 19.35
C ASN A 277 8.27 17.88 18.44
N ALA A 278 8.38 18.16 17.13
CA ALA A 278 8.77 17.14 16.17
C ALA A 278 10.21 16.67 16.41
N ILE A 279 10.42 15.37 16.47
CA ILE A 279 11.74 14.74 16.49
C ILE A 279 11.91 13.82 15.28
N ILE A 280 13.15 13.59 14.89
CA ILE A 280 13.51 12.62 13.86
C ILE A 280 14.04 11.36 14.54
N ILE A 281 13.28 10.28 14.42
CA ILE A 281 13.76 8.93 14.70
C ILE A 281 14.55 8.48 13.49
N SER A 282 15.74 7.91 13.68
CA SER A 282 16.58 7.43 12.58
C SER A 282 17.31 6.16 12.94
N GLY A 283 17.73 5.45 11.91
CA GLY A 283 18.40 4.17 12.07
C GLY A 283 18.93 3.61 10.76
N SER A 284 19.34 2.35 10.83
CA SER A 284 19.77 1.58 9.67
C SER A 284 19.03 0.25 9.58
N ALA A 285 19.05 -0.35 8.41
CA ALA A 285 18.55 -1.70 8.18
C ALA A 285 19.45 -2.44 7.19
N THR A 286 19.58 -3.74 7.38
CA THR A 286 20.40 -4.61 6.52
C THR A 286 19.67 -5.91 6.26
N ASP A 287 19.68 -6.34 5.00
CA ASP A 287 19.32 -7.70 4.64
C ASP A 287 20.59 -8.54 4.44
N SER A 288 20.55 -9.78 4.95
CA SER A 288 21.64 -10.76 4.81
C SER A 288 21.17 -12.07 4.20
N GLY A 289 19.87 -12.18 3.87
CA GLY A 289 19.26 -13.35 3.25
C GLY A 289 19.55 -13.48 1.75
N GLY A 290 19.98 -12.40 1.12
CA GLY A 290 20.43 -12.36 -0.28
C GLY A 290 19.61 -11.42 -1.16
N GLY A 291 18.61 -10.74 -0.60
CA GLY A 291 17.87 -9.66 -1.21
C GLY A 291 18.37 -8.27 -0.79
N VAL A 292 17.44 -7.31 -0.79
CA VAL A 292 17.65 -5.94 -0.34
C VAL A 292 16.56 -5.53 0.64
N VAL A 293 16.82 -4.54 1.49
CA VAL A 293 15.79 -3.98 2.37
C VAL A 293 14.71 -3.32 1.52
N GLY A 294 13.48 -3.82 1.64
CA GLY A 294 12.30 -3.36 0.94
C GLY A 294 11.71 -2.08 1.55
N GLY A 295 11.72 -2.00 2.87
CA GLY A 295 11.21 -0.87 3.65
C GLY A 295 11.44 -1.04 5.15
N VAL A 296 11.16 0.02 5.91
CA VAL A 296 11.23 0.00 7.37
C VAL A 296 9.95 0.60 7.93
N GLU A 297 9.46 0.02 9.03
CA GLU A 297 8.35 0.52 9.80
C GLU A 297 8.81 0.87 11.22
N VAL A 298 8.21 1.93 11.78
CA VAL A 298 8.47 2.42 13.12
C VAL A 298 7.19 2.39 13.94
N SER A 299 7.31 1.91 15.18
CA SER A 299 6.28 2.02 16.21
C SER A 299 6.76 2.96 17.31
N VAL A 300 5.86 3.78 17.84
CA VAL A 300 6.11 4.74 18.94
C VAL A 300 5.24 4.44 20.17
N ASP A 301 4.59 3.27 20.18
CA ASP A 301 3.60 2.83 21.18
C ASP A 301 3.81 1.36 21.59
N GLY A 302 5.07 0.91 21.60
CA GLY A 302 5.44 -0.44 22.04
C GLY A 302 4.95 -1.55 21.10
N GLY A 303 4.87 -1.27 19.81
CA GLY A 303 4.52 -2.25 18.77
C GLY A 303 3.03 -2.38 18.49
N THR A 304 2.21 -1.48 19.06
CA THR A 304 0.75 -1.50 18.87
C THR A 304 0.37 -1.01 17.48
N THR A 305 0.96 0.10 17.03
CA THR A 305 0.80 0.65 15.69
C THR A 305 2.15 0.84 15.01
N TRP A 306 2.15 0.73 13.69
CA TRP A 306 3.34 0.79 12.85
C TRP A 306 3.13 1.76 11.70
N ARG A 307 4.14 2.58 11.41
CA ARG A 307 4.12 3.60 10.36
C ARG A 307 5.33 3.45 9.47
N ARG A 308 5.18 3.76 8.19
CA ARG A 308 6.27 3.63 7.21
C ARG A 308 7.34 4.69 7.47
N ALA A 309 8.60 4.29 7.52
CA ALA A 309 9.73 5.21 7.55
C ALA A 309 10.12 5.67 6.13
N ASN A 310 10.80 6.81 6.04
CA ASN A 310 11.43 7.27 4.82
C ASN A 310 12.79 6.59 4.65
N GLY A 311 13.06 6.05 3.47
CA GLY A 311 14.29 5.34 3.19
C GLY A 311 14.22 3.83 3.46
N ARG A 312 15.37 3.16 3.34
CA ARG A 312 15.50 1.70 3.42
C ARG A 312 16.70 1.35 4.30
N ALA A 313 17.88 1.18 3.70
CA ALA A 313 19.11 0.83 4.42
C ALA A 313 19.52 1.91 5.44
N ASN A 314 19.32 3.18 5.10
CA ASN A 314 19.30 4.28 6.06
C ASN A 314 17.89 4.85 6.03
N TRP A 315 17.30 5.08 7.20
CA TRP A 315 15.91 5.46 7.29
C TRP A 315 15.67 6.51 8.37
N THR A 316 14.59 7.28 8.19
CA THR A 316 14.12 8.28 9.14
C THR A 316 12.61 8.24 9.29
N TYR A 317 12.10 8.61 10.45
CA TYR A 317 10.69 8.76 10.73
C TYR A 317 10.47 10.00 11.59
N GLN A 318 9.63 10.92 11.13
CA GLN A 318 9.28 12.11 11.90
C GLN A 318 8.14 11.77 12.85
N TRP A 319 8.34 12.04 14.14
CA TRP A 319 7.36 11.80 15.18
C TRP A 319 7.11 13.08 15.98
N ILE A 320 5.84 13.34 16.29
CA ILE A 320 5.43 14.40 17.22
C ILE A 320 4.81 13.69 18.45
N PRO A 321 5.53 13.59 19.58
CA PRO A 321 4.99 12.99 20.80
C PRO A 321 3.82 13.81 21.32
N SER A 322 2.70 13.17 21.64
CA SER A 322 1.53 13.85 22.22
C SER A 322 1.21 13.42 23.66
N THR A 323 1.69 12.26 24.08
CA THR A 323 1.37 11.66 25.38
C THR A 323 2.60 11.73 26.28
N ILE A 324 2.46 12.43 27.42
CA ILE A 324 3.53 12.55 28.43
C ILE A 324 3.76 11.20 29.12
N GLY A 325 5.02 10.91 29.42
CA GLY A 325 5.48 9.70 30.10
C GLY A 325 6.38 8.84 29.23
N SER A 326 6.75 7.68 29.76
CA SER A 326 7.62 6.74 29.07
C SER A 326 6.87 6.02 27.95
N THR A 327 7.49 5.96 26.77
CA THR A 327 7.05 5.13 25.64
C THR A 327 8.20 4.30 25.09
N THR A 328 7.87 3.20 24.41
CA THR A 328 8.83 2.34 23.72
C THR A 328 8.74 2.59 22.22
N ILE A 329 9.89 2.92 21.61
CA ILE A 329 10.05 3.03 20.16
C ILE A 329 10.65 1.72 19.65
N GLN A 330 10.05 1.15 18.62
CA GLN A 330 10.54 -0.04 17.94
C GLN A 330 10.68 0.22 16.44
N SER A 331 11.56 -0.52 15.78
CA SER A 331 11.68 -0.59 14.33
C SER A 331 11.57 -2.03 13.86
N ARG A 332 11.08 -2.23 12.63
CA ARG A 332 11.18 -3.50 11.92
C ARG A 332 11.42 -3.26 10.43
N ALA A 333 12.31 -4.01 9.81
CA ALA A 333 12.56 -4.00 8.38
C ALA A 333 11.81 -5.13 7.66
N VAL A 334 11.54 -4.92 6.38
CA VAL A 334 11.07 -5.95 5.44
C VAL A 334 12.03 -6.01 4.26
N ASP A 335 12.31 -7.19 3.71
CA ASP A 335 13.14 -7.35 2.50
C ASP A 335 12.28 -7.38 1.23
N ASP A 336 12.93 -7.40 0.07
CA ASP A 336 12.27 -7.47 -1.25
C ASP A 336 11.66 -8.85 -1.57
N SER A 337 11.82 -9.84 -0.70
CA SER A 337 11.12 -11.14 -0.70
C SER A 337 9.92 -11.15 0.27
N GLY A 338 9.67 -10.05 0.98
CA GLY A 338 8.60 -9.89 1.95
C GLY A 338 8.86 -10.57 3.30
N ASN A 339 10.08 -10.99 3.63
CA ASN A 339 10.36 -11.47 4.99
C ASN A 339 10.37 -10.27 5.94
N LEU A 340 9.54 -10.33 6.98
CA LEU A 340 9.36 -9.25 7.94
C LEU A 340 10.13 -9.54 9.22
N GLU A 341 10.94 -8.59 9.66
CA GLU A 341 11.68 -8.66 10.91
C GLU A 341 10.72 -8.83 12.10
N THR A 342 11.07 -9.73 13.02
CA THR A 342 10.53 -9.69 14.38
C THR A 342 11.29 -8.60 15.14
N PRO A 343 10.62 -7.49 15.54
CA PRO A 343 11.32 -6.35 16.11
C PRO A 343 12.04 -6.73 17.40
N SER A 344 13.19 -6.08 17.63
CA SER A 344 13.87 -6.14 18.93
C SER A 344 13.04 -5.46 20.03
N ALA A 345 13.53 -5.46 21.27
CA ALA A 345 12.87 -4.80 22.39
C ALA A 345 12.68 -3.27 22.18
N GLY A 346 13.41 -2.67 21.23
CA GLY A 346 13.36 -1.24 20.97
C GLY A 346 14.16 -0.42 21.97
N ILE A 347 13.83 0.87 22.05
CA ILE A 347 14.39 1.84 23.00
C ILE A 347 13.27 2.47 23.82
N THR A 348 13.57 2.85 25.04
CA THR A 348 12.68 3.63 25.90
C THR A 348 12.97 5.11 25.76
N VAL A 349 11.93 5.91 25.56
CA VAL A 349 12.01 7.37 25.51
C VAL A 349 11.05 7.96 26.53
N ASP A 350 11.51 8.96 27.28
CA ASP A 350 10.67 9.73 28.21
C ASP A 350 10.12 10.98 27.52
N VAL A 351 8.80 11.04 27.35
CA VAL A 351 8.13 12.21 26.79
C VAL A 351 7.83 13.19 27.92
N ALA A 352 8.66 14.22 28.03
CA ALA A 352 8.50 15.29 28.99
C ALA A 352 7.40 16.28 28.54
N PRO A 353 6.75 16.99 29.49
CA PRO A 353 5.92 18.14 29.16
C PRO A 353 6.72 19.15 28.32
N GLN A 354 6.06 19.77 27.35
CA GLN A 354 6.69 20.85 26.59
C GLN A 354 7.15 21.96 27.54
N SER A 355 8.43 22.35 27.46
CA SER A 355 8.91 23.50 28.20
C SER A 355 8.43 24.79 27.53
N CYS A 356 7.19 25.18 27.78
CA CYS A 356 6.71 26.50 27.43
C CYS A 356 7.26 27.51 28.45
N PRO A 357 7.91 28.63 28.04
CA PRO A 357 8.02 29.79 28.91
C PRO A 357 6.65 30.49 28.94
N CYS A 358 5.61 29.81 29.41
CA CYS A 358 4.32 30.42 29.74
C CYS A 358 4.37 30.85 31.21
N SER A 359 5.26 31.78 31.55
CA SER A 359 5.04 32.57 32.75
C SER A 359 4.07 33.71 32.41
N LEU A 360 3.11 33.97 33.28
CA LEU A 360 2.36 35.24 33.29
C LEU A 360 3.26 36.45 33.62
N TRP A 361 4.51 36.20 34.02
CA TRP A 361 5.45 37.18 34.57
C TRP A 361 6.84 36.94 33.97
N ASN A 362 7.39 37.92 33.27
CA ASN A 362 8.77 37.83 32.80
C ASN A 362 9.78 37.88 33.97
N ASP A 363 11.02 37.45 33.74
CA ASP A 363 12.12 37.46 34.72
C ASP A 363 12.50 38.88 35.23
N THR A 364 11.84 39.92 34.72
CA THR A 364 11.93 41.31 35.18
C THR A 364 10.78 41.74 36.09
N PHE A 365 9.87 40.84 36.47
CA PHE A 365 8.80 41.16 37.40
C PHE A 365 9.31 41.21 38.85
N THR A 366 9.55 42.41 39.35
CA THR A 366 9.72 42.69 40.79
C THR A 366 8.42 43.27 41.37
N PRO A 367 7.93 42.78 42.54
CA PRO A 367 6.62 43.14 43.12
C PRO A 367 6.37 44.63 43.34
#